data_AF-A0A0Q9YTE6-F1
#
_entry.id   AF-A0A0Q9YTE6-F1
#
_cell.length_a   1.000
_cell.length_b   1.000
_cell.length_c   1.000
_cell.angle_alpha   90.00
_cell.angle_beta   90.00
_cell.angle_gamma   90.00
#
_symmetry.space_group_name_H-M   'P 1'
#
loop_
_entity.id
_entity.type
_entity.pdbx_description
1 polymer ?
#
loop_
_entity_poly.entity_id
_entity_poly.type
_entity_poly.pdbx_seq_one_letter_code
_entity_poly.pdbx_strand_id
1 'polypeptide(L)'
;MPRFFKKLLYVLVAFAILGAGIALISSQMPVLPMAAKGFFHSIENKSYETAYFMMATEFKKTATVEQFQSELERSGLSTARNWQAGANELSHEAKKGYIKGFVNIEKDGKKQRIPIELRFIYEKHSLLDQGWRIITIDTSGEDDDY
;
A
#
# COMPACT_ATOMS: atom_id res chain seq x y z
N MET A 1 -14.70 -27.06 46.44
CA MET A 1 -13.83 -26.26 45.54
C MET A 1 -14.58 -25.00 45.11
N PRO A 2 -14.04 -23.80 45.38
CA PRO A 2 -14.83 -22.57 45.37
C PRO A 2 -15.14 -22.14 43.93
N ARG A 3 -16.39 -21.71 43.71
CA ARG A 3 -16.99 -21.30 42.42
C ARG A 3 -16.21 -20.19 41.66
N PHE A 4 -15.21 -19.59 42.29
CA PHE A 4 -14.30 -18.59 41.71
C PHE A 4 -13.38 -19.16 40.62
N PHE A 5 -12.81 -20.36 40.80
CA PHE A 5 -11.88 -20.95 39.82
C PHE A 5 -12.56 -21.26 38.48
N LYS A 6 -13.85 -21.62 38.52
CA LYS A 6 -14.64 -21.86 37.29
C LYS A 6 -14.81 -20.57 36.48
N LYS A 7 -15.10 -19.44 37.13
CA LYS A 7 -15.28 -18.13 36.47
C LYS A 7 -13.99 -17.61 35.85
N LEU A 8 -12.86 -17.79 36.54
CA LEU A 8 -11.54 -17.38 36.04
C LEU A 8 -11.12 -18.20 34.80
N LEU A 9 -11.44 -19.51 34.79
CA LEU A 9 -11.18 -20.39 33.66
C LEU A 9 -11.98 -19.98 32.41
N TYR A 10 -13.26 -19.61 32.56
CA TYR A 10 -14.07 -19.10 31.44
C TYR A 10 -13.55 -17.78 30.87
N VAL A 11 -13.02 -16.88 31.71
CA VAL A 11 -12.41 -15.62 31.25
C VAL A 11 -11.11 -15.90 30.47
N LEU A 12 -10.26 -16.80 30.96
CA LEU A 12 -9.03 -17.21 30.26
C LEU A 12 -9.32 -17.87 28.90
N VAL A 13 -10.33 -18.73 28.82
CA VAL A 13 -10.74 -19.37 27.56
C VAL A 13 -11.35 -18.35 26.59
N ALA A 14 -12.14 -17.39 27.07
CA ALA A 14 -12.67 -16.31 26.24
C ALA A 14 -11.56 -15.41 25.66
N PHE A 15 -10.54 -15.07 26.45
CA PHE A 15 -9.38 -14.32 25.98
C PHE A 15 -8.52 -15.12 24.99
N ALA A 16 -8.38 -16.44 25.16
CA ALA A 16 -7.67 -17.29 24.21
C ALA A 16 -8.40 -17.38 22.85
N ILE A 17 -9.73 -17.49 22.86
CA ILE A 17 -10.54 -17.53 21.63
C ILE A 17 -10.57 -16.16 20.93
N LEU A 18 -10.69 -15.05 21.68
CA LEU A 18 -10.63 -13.69 21.13
C LEU A 18 -9.23 -13.34 20.60
N GLY A 19 -8.17 -13.74 21.31
CA GLY A 19 -6.79 -13.54 20.87
C GLY A 19 -6.44 -14.34 19.62
N ALA A 20 -6.91 -15.59 19.52
CA ALA A 20 -6.74 -16.42 18.33
C ALA A 20 -7.57 -15.89 17.13
N GLY A 21 -8.77 -15.35 17.38
CA GLY A 21 -9.62 -14.77 16.34
C GLY A 21 -9.03 -13.51 15.70
N ILE A 22 -8.36 -12.64 16.47
CA ILE A 22 -7.72 -11.42 15.95
C ILE A 22 -6.44 -11.77 15.16
N ALA A 23 -5.70 -12.80 15.59
CA ALA A 23 -4.48 -13.25 14.89
C ALA A 23 -4.75 -13.89 13.51
N LEU A 24 -5.96 -14.42 13.28
CA LEU A 24 -6.38 -15.00 11.99
C LEU A 24 -6.85 -13.95 10.96
N ILE A 25 -7.23 -12.75 11.41
CA ILE A 25 -7.71 -11.68 10.51
C ILE A 25 -6.55 -10.88 9.92
N SER A 26 -5.40 -10.80 10.62
CA SER A 26 -4.23 -10.05 10.16
C SER A 26 -3.51 -10.71 8.97
N SER A 27 -3.71 -12.00 8.70
CA SER A 27 -3.08 -12.70 7.59
C SER A 27 -3.80 -12.55 6.24
N GLN A 28 -4.96 -11.86 6.19
CA GLN A 28 -5.78 -11.78 4.97
C GLN A 28 -6.04 -10.37 4.43
N MET A 29 -5.57 -9.30 5.10
CA MET A 29 -5.75 -7.97 4.52
C MET A 29 -4.84 -7.81 3.29
N PRO A 30 -5.38 -7.37 2.13
CA PRO A 30 -4.58 -7.11 0.94
C PRO A 30 -3.75 -5.82 1.15
N VAL A 31 -2.66 -5.94 1.90
CA VAL A 31 -1.85 -4.80 2.36
C VAL A 31 -1.32 -3.97 1.19
N LEU A 32 -0.84 -4.61 0.12
CA LEU A 32 -0.34 -3.89 -1.06
C LEU A 32 -1.45 -3.16 -1.85
N PRO A 33 -2.60 -3.80 -2.17
CA PRO A 33 -3.73 -3.07 -2.75
C PRO A 33 -4.21 -1.86 -1.93
N MET A 34 -4.25 -1.97 -0.60
CA MET A 34 -4.63 -0.85 0.26
C MET A 34 -3.58 0.27 0.23
N ALA A 35 -2.29 -0.06 0.31
CA ALA A 35 -1.21 0.91 0.20
C ALA A 35 -1.23 1.62 -1.16
N ALA A 36 -1.40 0.89 -2.25
CA ALA A 36 -1.53 1.44 -3.60
C ALA A 36 -2.74 2.37 -3.72
N LYS A 37 -3.90 1.96 -3.19
CA LYS A 37 -5.11 2.80 -3.18
C LYS A 37 -4.91 4.07 -2.38
N GLY A 38 -4.30 3.99 -1.20
CA GLY A 38 -3.99 5.17 -0.37
C GLY A 38 -3.03 6.14 -1.07
N PHE A 39 -2.05 5.61 -1.80
CA PHE A 39 -1.11 6.40 -2.58
C PHE A 39 -1.82 7.18 -3.69
N PHE A 40 -2.58 6.49 -4.55
CA PHE A 40 -3.30 7.15 -5.64
C PHE A 40 -4.44 8.06 -5.14
N HIS A 41 -5.08 7.74 -4.02
CA HIS A 41 -6.04 8.63 -3.39
C HIS A 41 -5.37 9.92 -2.88
N SER A 42 -4.15 9.83 -2.34
CA SER A 42 -3.40 11.02 -1.92
C SER A 42 -3.05 11.90 -3.12
N ILE A 43 -2.63 11.30 -4.25
CA ILE A 43 -2.40 12.02 -5.51
C ILE A 43 -3.71 12.66 -6.01
N GLU A 44 -4.81 11.92 -5.97
CA GLU A 44 -6.11 12.39 -6.43
C GLU A 44 -6.57 13.66 -5.69
N ASN A 45 -6.32 13.69 -4.37
CA ASN A 45 -6.59 14.82 -3.49
C ASN A 45 -5.48 15.88 -3.46
N LYS A 46 -4.50 15.82 -4.36
CA LYS A 46 -3.32 16.72 -4.41
C LYS A 46 -2.52 16.79 -3.10
N SER A 47 -2.63 15.76 -2.28
CA SER A 47 -1.89 15.61 -1.02
C SER A 47 -0.53 14.98 -1.29
N TYR A 48 0.33 15.68 -2.03
CA TYR A 48 1.61 15.14 -2.51
C TYR A 48 2.60 14.83 -1.39
N GLU A 49 2.56 15.58 -0.28
CA GLU A 49 3.36 15.27 0.91
C GLU A 49 2.99 13.89 1.49
N THR A 50 1.70 13.56 1.56
CA THR A 50 1.21 12.26 2.02
C THR A 50 1.62 11.15 1.05
N ALA A 51 1.46 11.37 -0.26
CA ALA A 51 1.89 10.40 -1.27
C ALA A 51 3.42 10.18 -1.21
N TYR A 52 4.19 11.25 -1.06
CA TYR A 52 5.64 11.20 -0.88
C TYR A 52 6.03 10.48 0.41
N PHE A 53 5.29 10.67 1.50
CA PHE A 53 5.52 9.94 2.76
C PHE A 53 5.36 8.42 2.59
N MET A 54 4.55 7.96 1.64
CA MET A 54 4.38 6.53 1.32
C MET A 54 5.55 5.95 0.51
N MET A 55 6.45 6.78 -0.03
CA MET A 55 7.66 6.33 -0.72
C MET A 55 8.71 5.79 0.28
N ALA A 56 9.56 4.89 -0.19
CA ALA A 56 10.67 4.31 0.56
C ALA A 56 11.72 5.36 0.91
N THR A 57 12.45 5.15 2.01
CA THR A 57 13.46 6.10 2.48
C THR A 57 14.57 6.32 1.46
N GLU A 58 14.97 5.29 0.71
CA GLU A 58 15.97 5.43 -0.36
C GLU A 58 15.51 6.41 -1.46
N PHE A 59 14.23 6.36 -1.87
CA PHE A 59 13.70 7.31 -2.85
C PHE A 59 13.78 8.75 -2.34
N LYS A 60 13.46 8.94 -1.05
CA LYS A 60 13.48 10.24 -0.37
C LYS A 60 14.88 10.83 -0.19
N LYS A 61 15.94 10.03 -0.31
CA LYS A 61 17.33 10.52 -0.31
C LYS A 61 17.72 11.17 -1.63
N THR A 62 17.05 10.80 -2.72
CA THR A 62 17.42 11.21 -4.09
C THR A 62 16.48 12.23 -4.71
N ALA A 63 15.27 12.38 -4.17
CA ALA A 63 14.27 13.30 -4.68
C ALA A 63 13.61 14.08 -3.53
N THR A 64 13.32 15.35 -3.72
CA THR A 64 12.47 16.14 -2.81
C THR A 64 10.98 15.95 -3.11
N VAL A 65 10.11 16.47 -2.25
CA VAL A 65 8.65 16.48 -2.49
C VAL A 65 8.31 17.23 -3.79
N GLU A 66 8.97 18.35 -4.05
CA GLU A 66 8.75 19.18 -5.24
C GLU A 66 9.19 18.47 -6.52
N GLN A 67 10.32 17.75 -6.46
CA GLN A 67 10.81 16.93 -7.57
C GLN A 67 9.88 15.76 -7.84
N PHE A 68 9.39 15.10 -6.78
CA PHE A 68 8.37 14.05 -6.88
C PHE A 68 7.08 14.56 -7.51
N GLN A 69 6.57 15.72 -7.07
CA GLN A 69 5.39 16.34 -7.66
C GLN A 69 5.61 16.65 -9.14
N SER A 70 6.74 17.26 -9.48
CA SER A 70 7.08 17.60 -10.87
C SER A 70 7.11 16.35 -11.76
N GLU A 71 7.60 15.23 -11.24
CA GLU A 71 7.62 13.95 -11.95
C GLU A 71 6.22 13.36 -12.16
N LEU A 72 5.33 13.46 -11.16
CA LEU A 72 3.94 13.07 -11.31
C LEU A 72 3.20 13.92 -12.35
N GLU A 73 3.48 15.23 -12.40
CA GLU A 73 2.91 16.13 -13.39
C GLU A 73 3.44 15.81 -14.80
N ARG A 74 4.75 15.61 -14.94
CA ARG A 74 5.41 15.27 -16.22
C ARG A 74 4.91 13.95 -16.79
N SER A 75 4.72 12.94 -15.94
CA SER A 75 4.18 11.63 -16.33
C SER A 75 2.66 11.67 -16.60
N GLY A 76 1.95 12.69 -16.12
CA GLY A 76 0.49 12.76 -16.15
C GLY A 76 -0.19 12.01 -15.01
N LEU A 77 0.58 11.41 -14.09
CA LEU A 77 0.04 10.73 -12.91
C LEU A 77 -0.60 11.70 -11.91
N SER A 78 -0.32 13.01 -11.97
CA SER A 78 -1.02 14.01 -11.15
C SER A 78 -2.53 14.05 -11.39
N THR A 79 -2.99 13.59 -12.56
CA THR A 79 -4.41 13.45 -12.91
C THR A 79 -4.92 12.02 -12.75
N ALA A 80 -4.14 11.12 -12.15
CA ALA A 80 -4.55 9.73 -11.94
C ALA A 80 -5.81 9.63 -11.09
N ARG A 81 -6.74 8.80 -11.53
CA ARG A 81 -8.03 8.51 -10.92
C ARG A 81 -8.34 7.03 -11.02
N ASN A 82 -9.22 6.55 -10.15
CA ASN A 82 -9.80 5.20 -10.24
C ASN A 82 -8.76 4.08 -10.31
N TRP A 83 -7.84 4.04 -9.34
CA TRP A 83 -6.91 2.91 -9.19
C TRP A 83 -7.65 1.57 -9.16
N GLN A 84 -7.28 0.67 -10.05
CA GLN A 84 -7.78 -0.70 -10.13
C GLN A 84 -6.62 -1.66 -9.93
N ALA A 85 -6.65 -2.38 -8.80
CA ALA A 85 -5.67 -3.41 -8.51
C ALA A 85 -5.83 -4.60 -9.49
N GLY A 86 -4.71 -5.09 -10.00
CA GLY A 86 -4.60 -6.32 -10.78
C GLY A 86 -3.77 -7.37 -10.03
N ALA A 87 -2.88 -8.05 -10.74
CA ALA A 87 -1.99 -9.06 -10.16
C ALA A 87 -1.09 -8.47 -9.06
N ASN A 88 -0.87 -9.23 -7.99
CA ASN A 88 0.08 -8.86 -6.95
C ASN A 88 0.91 -10.07 -6.52
N GLU A 89 2.09 -9.79 -5.99
CA GLU A 89 2.92 -10.78 -5.34
C GLU A 89 3.52 -10.17 -4.07
N LEU A 90 3.52 -10.95 -2.98
CA LEU A 90 3.99 -10.50 -1.68
C LEU A 90 4.91 -11.56 -1.09
N SER A 91 6.20 -11.24 -1.03
CA SER A 91 7.19 -12.05 -0.31
C SER A 91 7.37 -11.50 1.10
N HIS A 92 6.74 -12.18 2.07
CA HIS A 92 6.86 -11.85 3.48
C HIS A 92 8.29 -12.05 4.00
N GLU A 93 8.97 -13.09 3.51
CA GLU A 93 10.35 -13.41 3.90
C GLU A 93 11.34 -12.37 3.37
N ALA A 94 11.23 -12.02 2.07
CA ALA A 94 12.09 -11.02 1.46
C ALA A 94 11.71 -9.58 1.83
N LYS A 95 10.58 -9.38 2.55
CA LYS A 95 10.02 -8.06 2.88
C LYS A 95 9.85 -7.16 1.65
N LYS A 96 9.50 -7.78 0.52
CA LYS A 96 9.34 -7.15 -0.79
C LYS A 96 8.07 -7.66 -1.43
N GLY A 97 7.49 -6.85 -2.29
CA GLY A 97 6.34 -7.26 -3.08
C GLY A 97 6.07 -6.29 -4.20
N TYR A 98 5.16 -6.64 -5.08
CA TYR A 98 4.69 -5.75 -6.13
C TYR A 98 3.19 -5.86 -6.32
N ILE A 99 2.61 -4.82 -6.90
CA ILE A 99 1.24 -4.84 -7.41
C ILE A 99 1.24 -4.22 -8.81
N LYS A 100 0.62 -4.94 -9.74
CA LYS A 100 0.24 -4.43 -11.05
C LYS A 100 -1.21 -3.97 -10.99
N GLY A 101 -1.56 -2.99 -11.79
CA GLY A 101 -2.92 -2.50 -11.90
C GLY A 101 -2.99 -1.39 -12.92
N PHE A 102 -4.07 -0.62 -12.87
CA PHE A 102 -4.31 0.44 -13.84
C PHE A 102 -4.84 1.70 -13.16
N VAL A 103 -4.49 2.85 -13.72
CA VAL A 103 -5.11 4.14 -13.41
C VAL A 103 -5.65 4.77 -14.67
N ASN A 104 -6.68 5.60 -14.54
CA ASN A 104 -7.10 6.49 -15.60
C ASN A 104 -6.43 7.84 -15.38
N ILE A 105 -5.69 8.34 -16.37
CA ILE A 105 -5.14 9.68 -16.38
C ILE A 105 -5.82 10.53 -17.45
N GLU A 106 -5.69 11.84 -17.32
CA GLU A 106 -5.99 12.80 -18.37
C GLU A 106 -4.71 13.54 -18.77
N LYS A 107 -4.33 13.39 -20.05
CA LYS A 107 -3.14 14.04 -20.63
C LYS A 107 -3.52 14.66 -21.97
N ASP A 108 -3.21 15.93 -22.16
CA ASP A 108 -3.54 16.70 -23.36
C ASP A 108 -5.04 16.64 -23.75
N GLY A 109 -5.92 16.65 -22.75
CA GLY A 109 -7.38 16.56 -22.91
C GLY A 109 -7.90 15.18 -23.33
N LYS A 110 -7.04 14.15 -23.36
CA LYS A 110 -7.41 12.76 -23.65
C LYS A 110 -7.34 11.92 -22.38
N LYS A 111 -8.41 11.18 -22.12
CA LYS A 111 -8.43 10.15 -21.07
C LYS A 111 -7.68 8.92 -21.56
N GLN A 112 -6.73 8.44 -20.77
CA GLN A 112 -5.92 7.27 -21.08
C GLN A 112 -5.91 6.35 -19.86
N ARG A 113 -5.98 5.04 -20.12
CA ARG A 113 -5.76 4.03 -19.08
C ARG A 113 -4.29 3.63 -19.14
N ILE A 114 -3.58 3.73 -18.03
CA ILE A 114 -2.15 3.44 -17.96
C ILE A 114 -1.91 2.26 -17.01
N PRO A 115 -1.17 1.23 -17.44
CA PRO A 115 -0.71 0.16 -16.57
C PRO A 115 0.32 0.70 -15.58
N ILE A 116 0.17 0.35 -14.31
CA ILE A 116 1.11 0.73 -13.25
C ILE A 116 1.58 -0.52 -12.51
N GLU A 117 2.90 -0.64 -12.35
CA GLU A 117 3.51 -1.54 -11.38
C GLU A 117 4.10 -0.72 -10.22
N LEU A 118 3.65 -0.99 -9.00
CA LEU A 118 4.28 -0.46 -7.78
C LEU A 118 5.08 -1.58 -7.13
N ARG A 119 6.36 -1.32 -6.87
CA ARG A 119 7.20 -2.22 -6.06
C ARG A 119 7.30 -1.69 -4.66
N PHE A 120 7.23 -2.58 -3.68
CA PHE A 120 7.24 -2.25 -2.27
C PHE A 120 8.38 -2.93 -1.52
N ILE A 121 8.81 -2.27 -0.46
CA ILE A 121 9.66 -2.84 0.59
C ILE A 121 9.01 -2.56 1.94
N TYR A 122 9.10 -3.52 2.86
CA TYR A 122 8.69 -3.29 4.25
C TYR A 122 9.84 -2.63 5.02
N GLU A 123 9.64 -1.39 5.45
CA GLU A 123 10.59 -0.65 6.27
C GLU A 123 10.13 -0.63 7.72
N LYS A 124 11.11 -0.72 8.63
CA LYS A 124 10.90 -0.59 10.08
C LYS A 124 11.87 0.45 10.62
N HIS A 125 11.42 1.69 10.69
CA HIS A 125 12.22 2.82 11.19
C HIS A 125 12.06 3.00 12.70
N SER A 126 10.86 2.75 13.23
CA SER A 126 10.61 2.76 14.67
C SER A 126 9.44 1.84 15.06
N LEU A 127 9.13 1.76 16.36
CA LEU A 127 7.93 1.05 16.83
C LEU A 127 6.62 1.66 16.29
N LEU A 128 6.63 2.96 16.00
CA LEU A 128 5.45 3.71 15.52
C LEU A 128 5.48 3.93 14.01
N ASP A 129 6.63 3.71 13.35
CA ASP A 129 6.83 3.90 11.92
C ASP A 129 7.40 2.63 11.28
N GLN A 130 6.48 1.71 10.99
CA GLN A 130 6.75 0.48 10.24
C GLN A 130 5.64 0.25 9.23
N GLY A 131 5.99 -0.15 8.01
CA GLY A 131 5.01 -0.34 6.95
C GLY A 131 5.61 -0.61 5.58
N TRP A 132 4.74 -0.95 4.63
CA TRP A 132 5.10 -1.13 3.23
C TRP A 132 5.26 0.23 2.56
N ARG A 133 6.40 0.43 1.91
CA ARG A 133 6.78 1.68 1.25
C ARG A 133 7.05 1.44 -0.22
N ILE A 134 6.64 2.38 -1.07
CA ILE A 134 6.80 2.29 -2.52
C ILE A 134 8.24 2.64 -2.90
N ILE A 135 8.94 1.72 -3.56
CA ILE A 135 10.30 1.93 -4.04
C ILE A 135 10.27 2.55 -5.43
N THR A 136 9.42 2.00 -6.31
CA THR A 136 9.34 2.38 -7.72
C THR A 136 7.89 2.41 -8.18
N ILE A 137 7.63 3.32 -9.11
CA ILE A 137 6.38 3.46 -9.86
C ILE A 137 6.77 3.25 -11.32
N ASP A 138 6.36 2.15 -11.91
CA ASP A 138 6.62 1.85 -13.31
C ASP A 138 5.33 1.97 -14.12
N THR A 139 5.42 2.63 -15.28
CA THR A 139 4.31 2.87 -16.22
C THR A 139 4.50 2.11 -17.53
N SER A 140 5.58 1.34 -17.66
CA SER A 140 5.96 0.57 -18.85
C SER A 140 5.37 -0.84 -18.89
N GLY A 141 4.46 -1.17 -17.96
CA GLY A 141 3.83 -2.49 -17.92
C GLY A 141 3.20 -2.83 -19.26
N GLU A 142 3.48 -4.02 -19.77
CA GLU A 142 2.83 -4.54 -20.98
C GLU A 142 1.31 -4.60 -20.74
N ASP A 143 0.54 -4.07 -21.67
CA ASP A 143 -0.88 -4.39 -21.79
C ASP A 143 -0.92 -5.88 -22.12
N ASP A 144 -1.26 -6.71 -21.14
CA ASP A 144 -1.77 -8.06 -21.42
C ASP A 144 -3.11 -7.83 -22.15
N ASP A 145 -3.05 -7.74 -23.48
CA ASP A 145 -4.20 -7.67 -24.39
C ASP A 145 -5.21 -8.76 -23.99
N TYR A 146 -6.39 -8.34 -23.53
CA TYR A 146 -7.54 -9.22 -23.27
C TYR A 146 -8.37 -9.41 -24.54
#